data_AF-A0A6J0UEA2-F1
#
_entry.id   AF-A0A6J0UEA2-F1
#
_cell.length_a   1.000
_cell.length_b   1.000
_cell.length_c   1.000
_cell.angle_alpha   90.00
_cell.angle_beta   90.00
_cell.angle_gamma   90.00
#
_symmetry.space_group_name_H-M   'P 1'
#
loop_
_entity.id
_entity.type
_entity.pdbx_description
1 polymer ?
#
loop_
_entity_poly.entity_id
_entity_poly.type
_entity_poly.pdbx_seq_one_letter_code
_entity_poly.pdbx_strand_id
1 'polypeptide(L)'
;PATLLALGAVWLLAALLALPALLLRDTRPGGFPDGNASDAAVIQCDMDFSRVASSPAEEGYWLAALSLATTALGFVLPLLLMTLCYCCIGATVRRHFQQHQQQQPQPPSSGRRKEDGQQRRRLLRILVALVGVFAGCWLPFHLLKSLFVLDWVGLLPLPCALQQLVVRLHPYATCLAYINSCLNPF
;
A
#
# COMPACT_ATOMS: atom_id res chain seq x y z
N PRO A 1 25.43 1.93 13.11
CA PRO A 1 24.53 2.01 14.29
C PRO A 1 23.16 2.63 13.96
N ALA A 2 23.11 3.84 13.38
CA ALA A 2 21.84 4.52 13.07
C ALA A 2 20.94 3.76 12.07
N THR A 3 21.53 3.14 11.04
CA THR A 3 20.80 2.32 10.06
C THR A 3 20.18 1.07 10.67
N LEU A 4 20.92 0.37 11.55
CA LEU A 4 20.42 -0.82 12.26
C LEU A 4 19.29 -0.48 13.23
N LEU A 5 19.39 0.66 13.93
CA LEU A 5 18.33 1.16 14.80
C LEU A 5 17.06 1.50 14.01
N ALA A 6 17.21 2.17 12.86
CA ALA A 6 16.08 2.46 11.98
C ALA A 6 15.40 1.17 11.46
N LEU A 7 16.19 0.17 11.05
CA LEU A 7 15.64 -1.12 10.62
C LEU A 7 14.90 -1.84 11.75
N GLY A 8 15.47 -1.87 12.96
CA GLY A 8 14.83 -2.45 14.13
C GLY A 8 13.51 -1.75 14.47
N ALA A 9 13.49 -0.42 14.41
CA ALA A 9 12.28 0.37 14.64
C ALA A 9 11.18 0.10 13.60
N VAL A 10 11.56 -0.04 12.31
CA VAL A 10 10.62 -0.38 11.23
C VAL A 10 9.99 -1.75 11.46
N TRP A 11 10.79 -2.75 11.81
CA TRP A 11 10.27 -4.11 12.10
C TRP A 11 9.35 -4.13 13.32
N LEU A 12 9.74 -3.46 14.40
CA LEU A 12 8.93 -3.36 15.62
C LEU A 12 7.60 -2.66 15.33
N LEU A 13 7.63 -1.54 14.62
CA LEU A 13 6.44 -0.80 14.24
C LEU A 13 5.53 -1.63 13.33
N ALA A 14 6.09 -2.33 12.33
CA ALA A 14 5.34 -3.21 11.45
C ALA A 14 4.65 -4.35 12.22
N ALA A 15 5.36 -4.99 13.15
CA ALA A 15 4.79 -6.04 14.01
C ALA A 15 3.66 -5.49 14.89
N LEU A 16 3.85 -4.31 15.48
CA LEU A 16 2.83 -3.66 16.31
C LEU A 16 1.58 -3.30 15.51
N LEU A 17 1.74 -2.75 14.29
CA LEU A 17 0.62 -2.39 13.41
C LEU A 17 -0.11 -3.61 12.85
N ALA A 18 0.58 -4.75 12.70
CA ALA A 18 -0.02 -6.01 12.26
C ALA A 18 -0.72 -6.79 13.38
N LEU A 19 -0.44 -6.46 14.65
CA LEU A 19 -0.94 -7.19 15.81
C LEU A 19 -2.48 -7.28 15.86
N PRO A 20 -3.27 -6.20 15.61
CA PRO A 20 -4.72 -6.31 15.60
C PRO A 20 -5.23 -7.27 14.52
N ALA A 21 -4.61 -7.25 13.34
CA ALA A 21 -4.95 -8.17 12.26
C ALA A 21 -4.65 -9.62 12.63
N LEU A 22 -3.60 -9.88 13.40
CA LEU A 22 -3.25 -11.22 13.86
C LEU A 22 -4.21 -11.72 14.96
N LEU A 23 -4.53 -10.88 15.95
CA LEU A 23 -5.36 -11.27 17.10
C LEU A 23 -6.83 -11.47 16.75
N LEU A 24 -7.33 -10.74 15.75
CA LEU A 24 -8.71 -10.77 15.31
C LEU A 24 -8.91 -11.64 14.06
N ARG A 25 -7.89 -12.40 13.63
CA ARG A 25 -8.04 -13.37 12.54
C ARG A 25 -8.61 -14.66 13.10
N ASP A 26 -9.71 -15.13 12.53
CA ASP A 26 -10.30 -16.42 12.94
C ASP A 26 -10.79 -17.22 11.71
N THR A 27 -11.01 -18.52 11.92
CA THR A 27 -11.57 -19.41 10.90
C THR A 27 -13.03 -19.68 11.21
N ARG A 28 -13.91 -19.38 10.27
CA ARG A 28 -15.35 -19.59 10.41
C ARG A 28 -15.86 -20.52 9.30
N PRO A 29 -16.77 -21.47 9.60
CA PRO A 29 -17.44 -22.22 8.56
C PRO A 29 -18.33 -21.25 7.76
N GLY A 30 -17.98 -21.04 6.50
CA GLY A 30 -18.77 -20.31 5.52
C GLY A 30 -19.72 -21.27 4.78
N GLY A 31 -20.87 -20.75 4.36
CA GLY A 31 -21.83 -21.48 3.54
C GLY A 31 -22.43 -20.55 2.49
N PHE A 32 -22.46 -21.01 1.23
CA PHE A 32 -23.44 -20.50 0.27
C PHE A 32 -24.80 -21.07 0.69
N PRO A 33 -25.86 -20.26 0.83
CA PRO A 33 -27.20 -20.76 1.13
C PRO A 33 -27.83 -21.37 -0.15
N ASP A 34 -27.14 -22.27 -0.83
CA ASP A 34 -27.68 -23.03 -1.95
C ASP A 34 -28.04 -24.44 -1.45
N GLY A 35 -29.19 -24.53 -0.78
CA GLY A 35 -30.21 -25.59 -0.90
C GLY A 35 -29.89 -27.07 -0.72
N ASN A 36 -28.65 -27.54 -0.72
CA ASN A 36 -28.31 -28.94 -0.53
C ASN A 36 -27.28 -29.09 0.59
N ALA A 37 -27.74 -29.65 1.71
CA ALA A 37 -27.00 -29.88 2.96
C ALA A 37 -25.86 -30.92 2.84
N SER A 38 -25.37 -31.20 1.64
CA SER A 38 -24.34 -32.20 1.34
C SER A 38 -22.99 -31.62 0.94
N ASP A 39 -22.86 -30.31 0.75
CA ASP A 39 -21.58 -29.69 0.44
C ASP A 39 -20.80 -29.38 1.72
N ALA A 40 -19.56 -29.87 1.79
CA ALA A 40 -18.66 -29.64 2.91
C ALA A 40 -18.58 -28.15 3.24
N ALA A 41 -18.78 -27.79 4.51
CA ALA A 41 -18.69 -26.41 4.97
C ALA A 41 -17.36 -25.78 4.51
N VAL A 42 -17.44 -24.73 3.70
CA VAL A 42 -16.26 -24.04 3.18
C VAL A 42 -15.68 -23.21 4.32
N ILE A 43 -14.52 -23.61 4.84
CA ILE A 43 -13.87 -22.84 5.90
C ILE A 43 -13.29 -21.54 5.32
N GLN A 44 -13.75 -20.41 5.85
CA GLN A 44 -13.27 -19.08 5.49
C GLN A 44 -12.35 -18.54 6.59
N CYS A 45 -11.27 -17.87 6.18
CA CYS A 45 -10.34 -17.18 7.08
C CYS A 45 -10.53 -15.67 6.89
N ASP A 46 -11.14 -15.03 7.87
CA ASP A 46 -11.46 -13.60 7.81
C ASP A 46 -11.33 -12.93 9.19
N MET A 47 -11.54 -11.62 9.24
CA MET A 47 -11.53 -10.83 10.47
C MET A 47 -12.79 -11.10 11.30
N ASP A 48 -12.59 -11.41 12.58
CA ASP A 48 -13.63 -11.63 13.58
C ASP A 48 -13.57 -10.52 14.63
N PHE A 49 -14.59 -9.64 14.60
CA PHE A 49 -14.73 -8.53 15.55
C PHE A 49 -15.66 -8.84 16.72
N SER A 50 -16.22 -10.04 16.80
CA SER A 50 -17.19 -10.39 17.84
C SER A 50 -16.58 -10.42 19.25
N ARG A 51 -15.24 -10.42 19.35
CA ARG A 51 -14.50 -10.27 20.63
C ARG A 51 -14.36 -8.82 21.11
N VAL A 52 -14.49 -7.84 20.21
CA VAL A 52 -14.27 -6.41 20.49
C VAL A 52 -15.50 -5.54 20.23
N ALA A 53 -16.52 -6.09 19.60
CA ALA A 53 -17.78 -5.43 19.29
C ALA A 53 -18.93 -6.14 19.99
N SER A 54 -19.88 -5.37 20.50
CA SER A 54 -21.07 -5.89 21.18
C SER A 54 -22.32 -5.90 20.30
N SER A 55 -22.26 -5.24 19.13
CA SER A 55 -23.36 -5.16 18.17
C SER A 55 -22.85 -5.23 16.72
N PRO A 56 -23.71 -5.63 15.75
CA PRO A 56 -23.34 -5.68 14.33
C PRO A 56 -22.89 -4.32 13.76
N ALA A 57 -23.47 -3.23 14.26
CA ALA A 57 -23.06 -1.88 13.87
C ALA A 57 -21.63 -1.57 14.33
N GLU A 58 -21.29 -1.94 15.56
CA GLU A 58 -19.92 -1.80 16.08
C GLU A 58 -18.92 -2.67 15.32
N GLU A 59 -19.28 -3.90 14.94
CA GLU A 59 -18.44 -4.75 14.09
C GLU A 59 -18.10 -4.06 12.77
N GLY A 60 -19.10 -3.44 12.13
CA GLY A 60 -18.91 -2.67 10.90
C GLY A 60 -17.93 -1.49 11.10
N TYR A 61 -18.06 -0.76 12.20
CA TYR A 61 -17.13 0.35 12.50
C TYR A 61 -15.71 -0.12 12.79
N TRP A 62 -15.51 -1.23 13.51
CA TRP A 62 -14.18 -1.79 13.74
C TRP A 62 -13.51 -2.24 12.44
N LEU A 63 -14.27 -2.94 11.58
CA LEU A 63 -13.81 -3.34 10.25
C LEU A 63 -13.39 -2.12 9.43
N ALA A 64 -14.23 -1.08 9.38
CA ALA A 64 -13.93 0.14 8.64
C ALA A 64 -12.73 0.89 9.22
N ALA A 65 -12.66 1.07 10.54
CA ALA A 65 -11.59 1.78 11.21
C ALA A 65 -10.23 1.12 10.95
N LEU A 66 -10.12 -0.20 11.14
CA LEU A 66 -8.87 -0.93 10.89
C LEU A 66 -8.53 -0.94 9.40
N SER A 67 -9.52 -1.15 8.53
CA SER A 67 -9.31 -1.13 7.09
C SER A 67 -8.78 0.22 6.59
N LEU A 68 -9.37 1.32 7.06
CA LEU A 68 -8.94 2.68 6.72
C LEU A 68 -7.59 3.01 7.35
N ALA A 69 -7.35 2.62 8.61
CA ALA A 69 -6.06 2.81 9.27
C ALA A 69 -4.93 2.09 8.54
N THR A 70 -5.12 0.82 8.15
CA THR A 70 -4.15 0.07 7.34
C THR A 70 -3.92 0.74 5.98
N THR A 71 -4.95 1.32 5.36
CA THR A 71 -4.80 2.03 4.09
C THR A 71 -4.03 3.33 4.25
N ALA A 72 -4.33 4.10 5.30
CA ALA A 72 -3.64 5.34 5.62
C ALA A 72 -2.16 5.09 5.92
N LEU A 73 -1.86 4.16 6.83
CA LEU A 73 -0.50 3.91 7.33
C LEU A 73 0.33 3.01 6.40
N GLY A 74 -0.31 2.04 5.75
CA GLY A 74 0.36 1.06 4.89
C GLY A 74 0.53 1.52 3.44
N PHE A 75 -0.23 2.51 2.98
CA PHE A 75 -0.21 2.95 1.59
C PHE A 75 -0.13 4.47 1.41
N VAL A 76 -1.11 5.22 1.91
CA VAL A 76 -1.23 6.66 1.65
C VAL A 76 -0.04 7.44 2.22
N LEU A 77 0.26 7.25 3.51
CA LEU A 77 1.36 7.93 4.18
C LEU A 77 2.72 7.58 3.54
N PRO A 78 3.08 6.29 3.32
CA PRO A 78 4.30 5.93 2.58
C PRO A 78 4.37 6.57 1.19
N LEU A 79 3.27 6.52 0.41
CA LEU A 79 3.26 7.09 -0.94
C LEU A 79 3.46 8.61 -0.93
N LEU A 80 2.80 9.33 -0.02
CA LEU A 80 2.96 10.78 0.13
C LEU A 80 4.39 11.15 0.53
N LEU A 81 4.96 10.47 1.53
CA LEU A 81 6.33 10.72 1.95
C LEU A 81 7.33 10.46 0.81
N MET A 82 7.20 9.34 0.10
CA MET A 82 8.07 8.98 -1.00
C MET A 82 7.96 9.98 -2.16
N THR A 83 6.74 10.33 -2.57
CA THR A 83 6.50 11.30 -3.65
C THR A 83 7.03 12.68 -3.31
N LEU A 84 6.77 13.21 -2.11
CA LEU A 84 7.29 14.50 -1.66
C LEU A 84 8.83 14.50 -1.64
N CYS A 85 9.45 13.46 -1.08
CA CYS A 85 10.90 13.31 -1.07
C CYS A 85 11.49 13.32 -2.49
N TYR A 86 10.93 12.55 -3.43
CA TYR A 86 11.43 12.51 -4.80
C TYR A 86 11.15 13.77 -5.60
N CYS A 87 10.02 14.44 -5.37
CA CYS A 87 9.74 15.75 -5.94
C CYS A 87 10.77 16.79 -5.48
N CYS A 88 11.09 16.84 -4.19
CA CYS A 88 12.12 17.72 -3.63
C CYS A 88 13.52 17.41 -4.19
N ILE A 89 13.90 16.14 -4.27
CA ILE A 89 15.17 15.72 -4.88
C ILE A 89 15.21 16.11 -6.36
N GLY A 90 14.14 15.85 -7.10
CA GLY A 90 14.02 16.18 -8.52
C GLY A 90 14.12 17.68 -8.78
N ALA A 91 13.43 18.50 -7.99
CA ALA A 91 13.50 19.95 -8.06
C ALA A 91 14.91 20.47 -7.76
N THR A 92 15.56 19.93 -6.73
CA THR A 92 16.94 20.30 -6.35
C THR A 92 17.93 19.95 -7.47
N VAL A 93 17.81 18.76 -8.05
CA VAL A 93 18.64 18.33 -9.18
C VAL A 93 18.41 19.25 -10.39
N ARG A 94 17.16 19.54 -10.75
CA ARG A 94 16.84 20.44 -11.88
C ARG A 94 17.45 21.84 -11.69
N ARG A 95 17.31 22.44 -10.51
CA ARG A 95 17.90 23.76 -10.18
C ARG A 95 19.43 23.76 -10.33
N HIS A 96 20.10 22.74 -9.80
CA HIS A 96 21.57 22.63 -9.87
C HIS A 96 22.07 22.46 -11.31
N PHE A 97 21.36 21.71 -12.15
CA PHE A 97 21.72 21.56 -13.57
C PHE A 97 21.45 22.81 -14.40
N GLN A 98 20.34 23.53 -14.15
CA GLN A 98 20.04 24.80 -14.81
C GLN A 98 21.09 25.88 -14.49
N GLN A 99 21.53 25.98 -13.23
CA GLN A 99 22.59 26.91 -12.83
C GLN A 99 23.95 26.59 -13.45
N HIS A 100 24.32 25.31 -13.52
CA HIS A 100 25.60 24.90 -14.12
C HIS A 100 25.68 25.09 -15.63
N GLN A 101 24.55 25.02 -16.35
CA GLN A 101 24.50 25.24 -17.80
C GLN A 101 24.66 26.73 -18.17
N GLN A 102 24.40 27.64 -17.23
CA GLN A 102 24.42 29.08 -17.47
C GLN A 102 25.74 29.77 -17.09
N GLN A 103 26.64 29.12 -16.32
CA GLN A 103 27.77 29.81 -15.67
C GLN A 103 29.20 29.47 -16.10
N GLN A 104 29.56 28.38 -16.82
CA GLN A 104 30.98 28.26 -17.26
C GLN A 104 31.33 27.18 -18.30
N PRO A 105 32.20 27.49 -19.29
CA PRO A 105 33.02 26.51 -19.99
C PRO A 105 34.26 26.18 -19.12
N GLN A 106 34.37 24.98 -18.57
CA GLN A 106 35.47 24.56 -17.66
C GLN A 106 35.85 23.06 -17.88
N PRO A 107 37.08 22.62 -17.49
CA PRO A 107 38.02 21.80 -18.27
C PRO A 107 37.83 20.25 -18.19
N PRO A 108 38.71 19.44 -18.84
CA PRO A 108 38.55 17.99 -19.02
C PRO A 108 38.66 17.10 -17.78
N SER A 109 38.80 17.62 -16.56
CA SER A 109 38.91 16.81 -15.32
C SER A 109 37.56 16.25 -14.81
N SER A 110 36.51 16.36 -15.64
CA SER A 110 35.09 16.18 -15.27
C SER A 110 34.55 14.74 -15.35
N GLY A 111 35.38 13.74 -15.63
CA GLY A 111 34.96 12.33 -15.76
C GLY A 111 34.21 11.83 -14.51
N ARG A 112 34.84 11.94 -13.34
CA ARG A 112 34.31 11.43 -12.07
C ARG A 112 33.01 12.15 -11.63
N ARG A 113 32.91 13.47 -11.83
CA ARG A 113 31.70 14.26 -11.49
C ARG A 113 30.53 14.00 -12.45
N LYS A 114 30.80 13.68 -13.72
CA LYS A 114 29.77 13.25 -14.68
C LYS A 114 29.26 11.85 -14.38
N GLU A 115 30.16 10.92 -14.02
CA GLU A 115 29.82 9.56 -13.57
C GLU A 115 28.93 9.58 -12.32
N ASP A 116 29.30 10.36 -11.29
CA ASP A 116 28.49 10.51 -10.06
C ASP A 116 27.08 11.07 -10.35
N GLY A 117 26.99 12.05 -11.25
CA GLY A 117 25.71 12.63 -11.67
C GLY A 117 24.83 11.66 -12.46
N GLN A 118 25.43 10.81 -13.30
CA GLN A 118 24.73 9.76 -14.03
C GLN A 118 24.25 8.65 -13.09
N GLN A 119 25.09 8.21 -12.14
CA GLN A 119 24.72 7.22 -11.13
C GLN A 119 23.55 7.72 -10.27
N ARG A 120 23.59 8.97 -9.79
CA ARG A 120 22.49 9.55 -9.00
C ARG A 120 21.18 9.65 -9.78
N ARG A 121 21.24 9.99 -11.08
CA ARG A 121 20.06 10.00 -11.97
C ARG A 121 19.53 8.57 -12.20
N ARG A 122 20.41 7.58 -12.36
CA ARG A 122 20.02 6.17 -12.48
C ARG A 122 19.32 5.68 -11.21
N LEU A 123 19.89 5.97 -10.04
CA LEU A 123 19.28 5.66 -8.74
C LEU A 123 17.91 6.33 -8.61
N LEU A 124 17.79 7.62 -8.93
CA LEU A 124 16.49 8.31 -8.89
C LEU A 124 15.45 7.68 -9.83
N ARG A 125 15.84 7.27 -11.05
CA ARG A 125 14.93 6.55 -11.96
C ARG A 125 14.47 5.22 -11.39
N ILE A 126 15.37 4.44 -10.80
CA ILE A 126 15.02 3.17 -10.14
C ILE A 126 14.03 3.44 -9.02
N LEU A 127 14.32 4.41 -8.15
CA LEU A 127 13.44 4.76 -7.03
C LEU A 127 12.05 5.24 -7.49
N VAL A 128 11.98 6.05 -8.55
CA VAL A 128 10.70 6.47 -9.15
C VAL A 128 9.95 5.26 -9.74
N ALA A 129 10.65 4.35 -10.42
CA ALA A 129 10.05 3.12 -10.93
C ALA A 129 9.48 2.25 -9.80
N LEU A 130 10.22 2.06 -8.71
CA LEU A 130 9.77 1.32 -7.52
C LEU A 130 8.52 1.96 -6.91
N VAL A 131 8.47 3.29 -6.78
CA VAL A 131 7.26 3.99 -6.31
C VAL A 131 6.08 3.80 -7.27
N GLY A 132 6.34 3.84 -8.58
CA GLY A 132 5.32 3.61 -9.60
C GLY A 132 4.73 2.20 -9.52
N VAL A 133 5.58 1.18 -9.37
CA VAL A 133 5.18 -0.21 -9.18
C VAL A 133 4.41 -0.38 -7.87
N PHE A 134 4.94 0.15 -6.77
CA PHE A 134 4.25 0.14 -5.48
C PHE A 134 2.85 0.76 -5.58
N ALA A 135 2.73 1.95 -6.18
CA ALA A 135 1.45 2.61 -6.39
C ALA A 135 0.51 1.79 -7.28
N GLY A 136 0.99 1.33 -8.43
CA GLY A 136 0.18 0.57 -9.38
C GLY A 136 -0.32 -0.76 -8.84
N CYS A 137 0.49 -1.45 -8.03
CA CYS A 137 0.12 -2.73 -7.45
C CYS A 137 -0.81 -2.62 -6.23
N TRP A 138 -0.57 -1.65 -5.34
CA TRP A 138 -1.30 -1.54 -4.09
C TRP A 138 -2.55 -0.65 -4.18
N LEU A 139 -2.57 0.33 -5.08
CA LEU A 139 -3.71 1.25 -5.22
C LEU A 139 -5.04 0.53 -5.48
N PRO A 140 -5.14 -0.44 -6.41
CA PRO A 140 -6.42 -1.10 -6.68
C PRO A 140 -6.96 -1.83 -5.44
N PHE A 141 -6.08 -2.52 -4.71
CA PHE A 141 -6.46 -3.23 -3.49
C PHE A 141 -7.00 -2.27 -2.42
N HIS A 142 -6.24 -1.22 -2.10
CA HIS A 142 -6.65 -0.26 -1.08
C HIS A 142 -7.90 0.53 -1.48
N LEU A 143 -8.03 0.90 -2.76
CA LEU A 143 -9.21 1.60 -3.26
C LEU A 143 -10.48 0.74 -3.12
N LEU A 144 -10.47 -0.48 -3.64
CA LEU A 144 -11.63 -1.39 -3.57
C LEU A 144 -11.99 -1.71 -2.12
N LYS A 145 -10.98 -1.96 -1.29
CA LYS A 145 -11.16 -2.22 0.15
C LYS A 145 -11.78 -1.01 0.86
N SER A 146 -11.33 0.21 0.58
CA SER A 146 -11.88 1.44 1.16
C SER A 146 -13.31 1.71 0.70
N LEU A 147 -13.60 1.52 -0.59
CA LEU A 147 -14.97 1.65 -1.12
C LEU A 147 -15.92 0.66 -0.45
N PHE A 148 -15.51 -0.60 -0.31
CA PHE A 148 -16.30 -1.63 0.37
C PHE A 148 -16.63 -1.25 1.82
N VAL A 149 -15.64 -0.86 2.62
CA VAL A 149 -15.90 -0.54 4.03
C VAL A 149 -16.66 0.76 4.24
N LEU A 150 -16.50 1.76 3.35
CA LEU A 150 -17.25 3.02 3.42
C LEU A 150 -18.73 2.83 3.07
N ASP A 151 -19.02 1.97 2.10
CA ASP A 151 -20.37 1.54 1.76
C ASP A 151 -20.99 0.74 2.91
N TRP A 152 -20.24 -0.21 3.46
CA TRP A 152 -20.67 -1.06 4.58
C TRP A 152 -21.15 -0.28 5.81
N VAL A 153 -20.45 0.80 6.18
CA VAL A 153 -20.83 1.66 7.32
C VAL A 153 -21.80 2.79 6.93
N GLY A 154 -22.27 2.82 5.69
CA GLY A 154 -23.24 3.81 5.20
C GLY A 154 -22.69 5.22 4.98
N LEU A 155 -21.36 5.41 4.97
CA LEU A 155 -20.74 6.72 4.71
C LEU A 155 -20.70 7.06 3.23
N LEU A 156 -20.64 6.06 2.36
CA LEU A 156 -20.63 6.24 0.91
C LEU A 156 -21.53 5.16 0.26
N PRO A 157 -22.85 5.38 0.16
CA PRO A 157 -23.75 4.40 -0.43
C PRO A 157 -23.44 4.23 -1.93
N LEU A 158 -23.01 3.04 -2.32
CA LEU A 158 -22.68 2.69 -3.69
C LEU A 158 -23.89 2.06 -4.39
N PRO A 159 -24.10 2.32 -5.69
CA PRO A 159 -25.12 1.62 -6.46
C PRO A 159 -24.79 0.12 -6.55
N CYS A 160 -25.82 -0.73 -6.62
CA CYS A 160 -25.68 -2.19 -6.64
C CYS A 160 -24.68 -2.70 -7.70
N ALA A 161 -24.70 -2.10 -8.90
CA ALA A 161 -23.74 -2.45 -9.97
C ALA A 161 -22.28 -2.20 -9.57
N LEU A 162 -22.00 -1.12 -8.84
CA LEU A 162 -20.66 -0.79 -8.36
C LEU A 162 -20.24 -1.67 -7.18
N GLN A 163 -21.16 -1.99 -6.26
CA GLN A 163 -20.89 -2.96 -5.19
C GLN A 163 -20.49 -4.33 -5.76
N GLN A 164 -21.24 -4.83 -6.75
CA GLN A 164 -20.92 -6.08 -7.43
C GLN A 164 -19.56 -6.02 -8.13
N LEU A 165 -19.25 -4.90 -8.79
CA LEU A 165 -17.95 -4.70 -9.43
C LEU A 165 -16.82 -4.74 -8.40
N VAL A 166 -16.98 -4.05 -7.26
CA VAL A 166 -15.97 -4.01 -6.18
C VAL A 166 -15.68 -5.41 -5.66
N VAL A 167 -16.71 -6.19 -5.34
CA VAL A 167 -16.57 -7.57 -4.85
C VAL A 167 -15.91 -8.47 -5.90
N ARG A 168 -16.29 -8.35 -7.18
CA ARG A 168 -15.70 -9.15 -8.28
C ARG A 168 -14.24 -8.79 -8.55
N LEU A 169 -13.87 -7.52 -8.45
CA LEU A 169 -12.51 -7.06 -8.72
C LEU A 169 -11.54 -7.27 -7.55
N HIS A 170 -12.05 -7.37 -6.32
CA HIS A 170 -11.24 -7.53 -5.12
C HIS A 170 -10.19 -8.66 -5.19
N PRO A 171 -10.49 -9.91 -5.61
CA PRO A 171 -9.49 -10.97 -5.69
C PRO A 171 -8.36 -10.63 -6.66
N TYR A 172 -8.67 -10.05 -7.82
CA TYR A 172 -7.66 -9.63 -8.80
C TYR A 172 -6.75 -8.52 -8.27
N ALA A 173 -7.33 -7.56 -7.55
CA ALA A 173 -6.58 -6.49 -6.91
C ALA A 173 -5.65 -7.03 -5.80
N THR A 174 -6.12 -8.02 -5.02
CA THR A 174 -5.30 -8.71 -4.02
C THR A 174 -4.14 -9.47 -4.67
N CYS A 175 -4.39 -10.20 -5.76
CA CYS A 175 -3.32 -10.85 -6.52
C CYS A 175 -2.28 -9.84 -7.03
N LEU A 176 -2.73 -8.71 -7.57
CA LEU A 176 -1.84 -7.66 -8.06
C LEU A 176 -0.98 -7.05 -6.93
N ALA A 177 -1.55 -6.85 -5.74
CA ALA A 177 -0.80 -6.39 -4.57
C ALA A 177 0.31 -7.39 -4.18
N TYR A 178 0.05 -8.70 -4.27
CA TYR A 178 1.08 -9.72 -4.00
C TYR A 178 2.18 -9.78 -5.07
N ILE A 179 1.85 -9.51 -6.33
CA ILE A 179 2.84 -9.43 -7.43
C ILE A 179 3.89 -8.35 -7.16
N ASN A 180 3.58 -7.29 -6.39
CA ASN A 180 4.56 -6.26 -6.00
C ASN A 180 5.83 -6.86 -5.36
N SER A 181 5.68 -7.90 -4.53
CA SER A 181 6.81 -8.58 -3.89
C SER A 181 7.73 -9.26 -4.91
N CYS A 182 7.18 -9.69 -6.06
CA CYS A 182 7.94 -10.28 -7.15
C CYS A 182 8.61 -9.24 -8.05
N LEU A 183 8.12 -7.99 -8.08
CA LEU A 183 8.62 -6.93 -8.95
C LEU A 183 9.74 -6.08 -8.31
N ASN A 184 9.83 -6.05 -6.98
CA ASN A 184 10.89 -5.33 -6.25
C ASN A 184 12.35 -5.74 -6.59
N PRO A 185 12.69 -7.00 -6.96
CA PRO A 185 14.06 -7.40 -7.31
C PRO A 185 14.47 -7.19 -8.79
N PHE A 186 13.59 -6.72 -9.67
CA PHE A 186 13.86 -6.49 -11.11
C PHE A 186 14.05 -4.99 -11.43
#